data_AF-D8RED9-F1
#
_entry.id   AF-D8RED9-F1
#
_cell.length_a   1.000
_cell.length_b   1.000
_cell.length_c   1.000
_cell.angle_alpha   90.00
_cell.angle_beta   90.00
_cell.angle_gamma   90.00
#
_symmetry.space_group_name_H-M   'P 1'
#
loop_
_entity.id
_entity.type
_entity.pdbx_description
1 polymer ?
#
loop_
_entity_poly.entity_id
_entity_poly.type
_entity_poly.pdbx_seq_one_letter_code
_entity_poly.pdbx_strand_id
1 'polypeptide(L)'
;MLNHDCLPNACRFEYLDKPGASNTDIYIRLLHDVPQGSEICVSYFPVNWNYKERRERLVEDYGFECNCERCRVEQTWSDGDGEGDEEEAMEHDQTDGDGVDEEEEMDKDGDGDFPHAMFFVKYLCPEESCGGTMAPLPGNANLMECNVCGRLRSEQEFIDDLEQHGTARHSD
;
A
#
# COMPACT_ATOMS: atom_id res chain seq x y z
N MET A 1 19.17 5.10 7.55
CA MET A 1 17.93 5.63 6.96
C MET A 1 17.07 4.44 6.57
N LEU A 2 15.75 4.56 6.63
CA LEU A 2 14.80 3.50 6.26
C LEU A 2 14.35 3.73 4.82
N ASN A 3 14.21 2.66 4.04
CA ASN A 3 13.77 2.74 2.65
C ASN A 3 12.25 2.83 2.54
N HIS A 4 11.79 3.16 1.33
CA HIS A 4 10.38 3.30 1.01
C HIS A 4 9.72 1.95 0.65
N ASP A 5 8.49 1.76 1.12
CA ASP A 5 7.55 0.82 0.53
C ASP A 5 6.14 1.44 0.55
N CYS A 6 5.34 1.23 -0.49
CA CYS A 6 3.94 1.70 -0.55
C CYS A 6 2.99 0.86 0.32
N LEU A 7 3.45 -0.31 0.79
CA LEU A 7 2.86 -1.16 1.83
C LEU A 7 3.89 -1.36 2.96
N PRO A 8 4.22 -0.29 3.71
CA PRO A 8 5.30 -0.35 4.69
C PRO A 8 5.00 -1.32 5.82
N ASN A 9 6.04 -1.86 6.46
CA ASN A 9 5.88 -2.69 7.66
C ASN A 9 6.14 -1.90 8.96
N ALA A 10 6.55 -0.64 8.84
CA ALA A 10 6.72 0.27 9.96
C ALA A 10 6.21 1.68 9.64
N CYS A 11 5.85 2.43 10.67
CA CYS A 11 5.59 3.86 10.54
C CYS A 11 6.32 4.67 11.62
N ARG A 12 6.51 5.95 11.31
CA ARG A 12 7.23 6.90 12.14
C ARG A 12 6.25 7.68 13.00
N PHE A 13 6.50 7.71 14.31
CA PHE A 13 5.79 8.53 15.29
C PHE A 13 6.69 9.63 15.83
N GLU A 14 6.09 10.80 15.99
CA GLU A 14 6.66 11.94 16.70
C GLU A 14 5.65 12.44 17.71
N TYR A 15 6.09 12.67 18.94
CA TYR A 15 5.22 13.17 20.01
C TYR A 15 5.63 14.59 20.38
N LEU A 16 5.55 15.51 19.41
CA LEU A 16 6.06 16.88 19.53
C LEU A 16 5.36 17.67 20.65
N ASP A 17 4.08 17.41 20.87
CA ASP A 17 3.25 18.08 21.89
C ASP A 17 3.43 17.50 23.31
N LYS A 18 4.18 16.41 23.45
CA LYS A 18 4.39 15.78 24.76
C LYS A 18 5.32 16.65 25.62
N PRO A 19 4.95 16.98 26.86
CA PRO A 19 5.87 17.71 27.74
C PRO A 19 7.07 16.84 28.12
N GLY A 20 8.26 17.45 28.18
CA GLY A 20 9.50 16.80 28.63
C GLY A 20 10.56 16.69 27.56
N ALA A 21 11.69 16.05 27.90
CA ALA A 21 12.87 15.96 27.04
C ALA A 21 12.72 14.97 25.87
N SER A 22 11.69 14.13 25.87
CA SER A 22 11.45 13.11 24.85
C SER A 22 10.60 13.61 23.67
N ASN A 23 10.30 14.91 23.60
CA ASN A 23 9.46 15.49 22.55
C ASN A 23 10.19 15.68 21.21
N THR A 24 11.51 15.43 21.19
CA THR A 24 12.34 15.37 19.99
C THR A 24 12.65 13.95 19.54
N ASP A 25 12.14 12.94 20.24
CA ASP A 25 12.40 11.56 19.92
C ASP A 25 11.57 11.11 18.71
N ILE A 26 12.20 10.33 17.84
CA ILE A 26 11.56 9.68 16.71
C ILE A 26 11.42 8.19 17.04
N TYR A 27 10.19 7.69 16.97
CA TYR A 27 9.89 6.28 17.18
C TYR A 27 9.53 5.62 15.86
N ILE A 28 10.15 4.49 15.55
CA ILE A 28 9.79 3.65 14.42
C ILE A 28 9.07 2.42 15.00
N ARG A 29 7.80 2.26 14.64
CA ARG A 29 6.95 1.20 15.18
C ARG A 29 6.49 0.30 14.05
N LEU A 30 6.65 -1.01 14.27
CA LEU A 30 6.14 -2.02 13.36
C LEU A 30 4.61 -2.00 13.36
N LEU A 31 4.01 -2.20 12.21
CA LEU A 31 2.56 -2.30 12.05
C LEU A 31 2.05 -3.69 12.44
N HIS A 32 2.87 -4.71 12.20
CA HIS A 32 2.60 -6.12 12.43
C HIS A 32 3.92 -6.88 12.67
N ASP A 33 3.82 -8.18 12.94
CA ASP A 33 5.00 -9.03 13.07
C ASP A 33 5.78 -9.07 11.74
N VAL A 34 7.10 -8.91 11.84
CA VAL A 34 8.01 -8.90 10.69
C VAL A 34 9.06 -10.01 10.89
N PRO A 35 9.20 -10.96 9.94
CA PRO A 35 10.19 -12.02 10.04
C PRO A 35 11.63 -11.50 10.15
N GLN A 36 12.48 -12.26 10.84
CA GLN A 36 13.90 -11.93 10.93
C GLN A 36 14.54 -11.92 9.52
N GLY A 37 15.32 -10.88 9.24
CA GLY A 37 16.01 -10.71 7.96
C GLY A 37 15.20 -9.93 6.92
N SER A 38 13.91 -9.66 7.17
CA SER A 38 13.14 -8.71 6.38
C SER A 38 13.66 -7.28 6.57
N GLU A 39 13.65 -6.51 5.49
CA GLU A 39 13.95 -5.08 5.55
C GLU A 39 12.82 -4.32 6.26
N ILE A 40 13.16 -3.31 7.04
CA ILE A 40 12.19 -2.40 7.64
C ILE A 40 12.01 -1.19 6.72
N CYS A 41 10.79 -1.04 6.19
CA CYS A 41 10.43 0.02 5.26
C CYS A 41 9.33 0.89 5.84
N VAL A 42 9.37 2.17 5.49
CA VAL A 42 8.36 3.17 5.86
C VAL A 42 7.76 3.78 4.60
N SER A 43 6.54 4.29 4.66
CA SER A 43 6.05 5.14 3.58
C SER A 43 6.60 6.55 3.74
N TYR A 44 7.00 7.19 2.64
CA TYR A 44 7.49 8.58 2.64
C TYR A 44 6.36 9.61 2.54
N PHE A 45 5.15 9.15 2.23
CA PHE A 45 3.92 9.93 2.07
C PHE A 45 2.72 9.14 2.62
N PRO A 46 1.53 9.73 2.74
CA PRO A 46 0.31 9.00 3.10
C PRO A 46 0.08 7.80 2.18
N VAL A 47 -0.18 6.63 2.77
CA VAL A 47 -0.28 5.38 2.01
C VAL A 47 -1.52 5.33 1.12
N ASN A 48 -2.54 6.16 1.36
CA ASN A 48 -3.78 6.18 0.59
C ASN A 48 -3.69 6.94 -0.75
N TRP A 49 -2.53 7.46 -1.13
CA TRP A 49 -2.32 8.09 -2.44
C TRP A 49 -2.44 7.08 -3.59
N ASN A 50 -2.86 7.56 -4.77
CA ASN A 50 -3.00 6.70 -5.95
C ASN A 50 -1.65 6.40 -6.63
N TYR A 51 -1.63 5.41 -7.53
CA TYR A 51 -0.39 4.91 -8.15
C TYR A 51 0.44 6.04 -8.79
N LYS A 52 -0.23 6.85 -9.61
CA LYS A 52 0.40 7.93 -10.37
C LYS A 52 1.06 8.96 -9.44
N GLU A 53 0.32 9.44 -8.44
CA GLU A 53 0.83 10.41 -7.45
C GLU A 53 2.06 9.89 -6.71
N ARG A 54 2.04 8.62 -6.29
CA ARG A 54 3.17 7.99 -5.58
C ARG A 54 4.40 7.90 -6.48
N ARG A 55 4.24 7.45 -7.72
CA ARG A 55 5.36 7.32 -8.67
C ARG A 55 5.98 8.68 -8.99
N GLU A 56 5.15 9.67 -9.37
CA GLU A 56 5.61 11.03 -9.67
C GLU A 56 6.39 11.61 -8.47
N ARG A 57 5.83 11.49 -7.27
CA ARG A 57 6.48 11.95 -6.03
C ARG A 57 7.85 11.31 -5.80
N LEU A 58 7.97 10.00 -5.98
CA LEU A 58 9.24 9.29 -5.74
C LEU A 58 10.32 9.70 -6.74
N VAL A 59 9.95 9.90 -8.00
CA VAL A 59 10.90 10.35 -9.02
C VAL A 59 11.32 11.80 -8.78
N GLU A 60 10.37 12.69 -8.52
CA GLU A 60 10.64 14.13 -8.37
C GLU A 60 11.42 14.46 -7.09
N ASP A 61 10.99 13.93 -5.94
CA ASP A 61 11.58 14.30 -4.64
C ASP A 61 12.77 13.40 -4.25
N TYR A 62 12.81 12.15 -4.75
CA TYR A 62 13.77 11.14 -4.30
C TYR A 62 14.61 10.52 -5.43
N GLY A 63 14.26 10.72 -6.70
CA GLY A 63 15.06 10.26 -7.84
C GLY A 63 15.05 8.75 -8.08
N PHE A 64 14.01 8.02 -7.66
CA PHE A 64 13.88 6.58 -7.92
C PHE A 64 12.45 6.13 -8.22
N GLU A 65 12.32 4.97 -8.85
CA GLU A 65 11.04 4.28 -9.07
C GLU A 65 10.87 3.13 -8.06
N CYS A 66 9.69 3.04 -7.43
CA CYS A 66 9.41 1.98 -6.46
C CYS A 66 8.81 0.75 -7.14
N ASN A 67 9.42 -0.41 -6.91
CA ASN A 67 9.01 -1.71 -7.43
C ASN A 67 8.41 -2.63 -6.34
N CYS A 68 7.81 -2.06 -5.29
CA CYS A 68 7.13 -2.85 -4.25
C CYS A 68 5.91 -3.59 -4.84
N GLU A 69 5.40 -4.58 -4.11
CA GLU A 69 4.35 -5.45 -4.63
C GLU A 69 3.07 -4.68 -5.02
N ARG A 70 2.70 -3.66 -4.26
CA ARG A 70 1.58 -2.77 -4.62
C ARG A 70 1.80 -2.05 -5.95
N CYS A 71 3.00 -1.51 -6.19
CA CYS A 71 3.30 -0.85 -7.45
C CYS A 71 3.26 -1.84 -8.62
N ARG A 72 3.77 -3.06 -8.43
CA ARG A 72 3.76 -4.11 -9.46
C ARG A 72 2.34 -4.50 -9.87
N VAL A 73 1.44 -4.64 -8.89
CA VAL A 73 0.02 -4.92 -9.17
C VAL A 73 -0.66 -3.73 -9.83
N GLU A 74 -0.59 -2.54 -9.22
CA GLU A 74 -1.30 -1.35 -9.73
C GLU A 74 -0.81 -0.90 -11.12
N GLN A 75 0.45 -1.19 -11.48
CA GLN A 75 0.97 -0.93 -12.83
C GLN A 75 0.20 -1.69 -13.92
N THR A 76 -0.24 -2.92 -13.64
CA THR A 76 -0.97 -3.73 -14.62
C THR A 76 -2.40 -3.24 -14.88
N TRP A 77 -2.93 -2.38 -14.00
CA TRP A 77 -4.28 -1.84 -14.15
C TRP A 77 -4.33 -0.71 -15.16
N SER A 78 -3.24 0.05 -15.31
CA SER A 78 -3.17 1.16 -16.28
C SER A 78 -3.05 0.70 -17.73
N ASP A 79 -2.73 -0.57 -17.98
CA ASP A 79 -2.52 -1.12 -19.33
C ASP A 79 -3.84 -1.63 -19.96
N GLY A 80 -4.97 -1.55 -19.26
CA GLY A 80 -6.28 -2.06 -19.70
C GLY A 80 -7.28 -1.03 -20.25
N ASP A 81 -7.01 0.28 -20.12
CA ASP A 81 -7.90 1.36 -20.55
C ASP A 81 -7.30 2.21 -21.69
N GLY A 82 -6.63 1.56 -22.64
CA GLY A 82 -5.93 2.19 -23.75
C GLY A 82 -6.23 1.55 -25.10
N GLU A 83 -7.48 1.60 -25.57
CA GLU A 83 -7.76 1.48 -27.01
C GLU A 83 -8.23 2.84 -27.55
N GLY A 84 -7.33 3.48 -28.31
CA GLY A 84 -7.64 4.67 -29.08
C GLY A 84 -6.45 5.58 -29.35
N ASP A 85 -5.35 5.05 -29.88
CA ASP A 85 -4.51 5.85 -30.78
C ASP A 85 -4.05 4.96 -31.95
N GLU A 86 -4.73 5.17 -33.06
CA GLU A 86 -4.47 4.57 -34.36
C GLU A 86 -3.21 5.20 -34.96
N GLU A 87 -2.06 4.56 -34.79
CA GLU A 87 -0.87 4.86 -35.59
C GLU A 87 -0.73 3.84 -36.73
N GLU A 88 -1.46 4.13 -37.80
CA GLU A 88 -1.29 3.59 -39.15
C GLU A 88 0.14 3.86 -39.66
N ALA A 89 0.95 2.81 -39.82
CA ALA A 89 1.72 2.52 -41.05
C ALA A 89 2.85 1.53 -40.79
N MET A 90 2.70 0.29 -41.26
CA MET A 90 3.70 -0.36 -42.13
C MET A 90 3.27 -1.78 -42.53
N GLU A 91 3.03 -1.96 -43.83
CA GLU A 91 2.77 -3.24 -44.48
C GLU A 91 4.01 -4.16 -44.39
N HIS A 92 3.84 -5.39 -43.91
CA HIS A 92 4.78 -6.48 -44.22
C HIS A 92 4.04 -7.76 -44.61
N ASP A 93 4.37 -8.18 -45.83
CA ASP A 93 4.02 -9.45 -46.48
C ASP A 93 4.65 -10.65 -45.76
N GLN A 94 4.03 -11.81 -45.95
CA GLN A 94 4.13 -13.05 -45.19
C GLN A 94 5.52 -13.72 -45.23
N THR A 95 5.90 -14.47 -44.17
CA THR A 95 6.20 -15.92 -44.26
C THR A 95 6.66 -16.51 -42.92
N ASP A 96 6.34 -17.80 -42.79
CA ASP A 96 6.40 -18.76 -41.68
C ASP A 96 7.72 -18.89 -40.90
N GLY A 97 7.63 -19.24 -39.61
CA GLY A 97 8.79 -19.60 -38.79
C GLY A 97 8.45 -20.10 -37.39
N ASP A 98 8.23 -21.42 -37.31
CA ASP A 98 8.11 -22.31 -36.15
C ASP A 98 9.04 -21.96 -34.95
N GLY A 99 8.46 -21.89 -33.75
CA GLY A 99 9.19 -21.65 -32.49
C GLY A 99 8.33 -21.96 -31.27
N VAL A 100 8.52 -23.15 -30.72
CA VAL A 100 7.90 -23.66 -29.50
C VAL A 100 8.32 -22.80 -28.30
N ASP A 101 7.36 -22.24 -27.56
CA ASP A 101 7.56 -21.87 -26.16
C ASP A 101 6.36 -22.35 -25.35
N GLU A 102 6.68 -23.04 -24.26
CA GLU A 102 5.78 -23.72 -23.36
C GLU A 102 4.78 -22.73 -22.76
N GLU A 103 3.50 -22.93 -23.09
CA GLU A 103 2.38 -22.27 -22.44
C GLU A 103 2.31 -22.80 -20.99
N GLU A 104 3.06 -22.18 -20.08
CA GLU A 104 2.70 -22.26 -18.66
C GLU A 104 1.37 -21.53 -18.52
N GLU A 105 0.29 -22.31 -18.53
CA GLU A 105 -1.05 -21.87 -18.15
C GLU A 105 -0.99 -21.36 -16.72
N MET A 106 -0.74 -20.07 -16.57
CA MET A 106 -0.85 -19.39 -15.29
C MET A 106 -2.34 -19.27 -15.00
N ASP A 107 -2.84 -20.23 -14.22
CA ASP A 107 -4.18 -20.25 -13.65
C ASP A 107 -4.58 -18.83 -13.24
N LYS A 108 -5.56 -18.26 -13.94
CA LYS A 108 -6.22 -17.01 -13.58
C LYS A 108 -7.16 -17.27 -12.40
N ASP A 109 -6.59 -17.62 -11.26
CA ASP A 109 -7.29 -17.54 -10.00
C ASP A 109 -7.20 -16.09 -9.51
N GLY A 110 -8.30 -15.36 -9.71
CA GLY A 110 -8.50 -13.98 -9.31
C GLY A 110 -8.55 -13.80 -7.78
N ASP A 111 -7.41 -13.98 -7.11
CA ASP A 111 -7.23 -13.76 -5.68
C ASP A 111 -5.98 -12.90 -5.34
N GLY A 112 -5.32 -12.34 -6.36
CA GLY A 112 -4.12 -11.50 -6.18
C GLY A 112 -4.37 -10.10 -5.60
N ASP A 113 -5.63 -9.69 -5.52
CA ASP A 113 -6.03 -8.33 -5.11
C ASP A 113 -6.30 -8.21 -3.60
N PHE A 114 -6.63 -9.35 -2.97
CA PHE A 114 -7.07 -9.43 -1.59
C PHE A 114 -5.97 -9.09 -0.54
N PRO A 115 -4.69 -9.49 -0.72
CA PRO A 115 -3.66 -9.25 0.30
C PRO A 115 -3.34 -7.76 0.50
N HIS A 116 -3.34 -6.96 -0.57
CA HIS A 116 -3.00 -5.54 -0.52
C HIS A 116 -4.15 -4.69 0.01
N ALA A 117 -5.39 -5.02 -0.36
CA ALA A 117 -6.58 -4.34 0.16
C ALA A 117 -6.69 -4.46 1.69
N MET A 118 -6.32 -5.63 2.23
CA MET A 118 -6.33 -5.85 3.68
C MET A 118 -5.37 -4.94 4.45
N PHE A 119 -4.28 -4.50 3.83
CA PHE A 119 -3.39 -3.54 4.44
C PHE A 119 -4.12 -2.22 4.75
N PHE A 120 -4.85 -1.67 3.79
CA PHE A 120 -5.56 -0.40 3.98
C PHE A 120 -6.66 -0.53 5.03
N VAL A 121 -7.44 -1.60 4.96
CA VAL A 121 -8.50 -1.87 5.93
C VAL A 121 -7.93 -1.92 7.36
N LYS A 122 -6.84 -2.65 7.56
CA LYS A 122 -6.28 -2.87 8.91
C LYS A 122 -5.37 -1.75 9.39
N TYR A 123 -4.59 -1.09 8.54
CA TYR A 123 -3.53 -0.18 8.98
C TYR A 123 -3.72 1.26 8.53
N LEU A 124 -4.70 1.59 7.69
CA LEU A 124 -5.04 2.99 7.42
C LEU A 124 -5.88 3.56 8.57
N CYS A 125 -5.62 4.82 8.93
CA CYS A 125 -6.44 5.56 9.87
C CYS A 125 -7.88 5.66 9.34
N PRO A 126 -8.92 5.38 10.15
CA PRO A 126 -10.32 5.47 9.72
C PRO A 126 -10.81 6.91 9.52
N GLU A 127 -10.02 7.91 9.93
CA GLU A 127 -10.34 9.31 9.67
C GLU A 127 -10.06 9.66 8.21
N GLU A 128 -11.10 9.92 7.43
CA GLU A 128 -11.03 10.11 5.96
C GLU A 128 -9.99 11.15 5.54
N SER A 129 -9.86 12.23 6.31
CA SER A 129 -8.94 13.34 6.02
C SER A 129 -7.52 13.15 6.56
N CYS A 130 -7.23 12.05 7.27
CA CYS A 130 -5.95 11.86 7.95
C CYS A 130 -4.88 11.19 7.09
N GLY A 131 -5.20 10.05 6.47
CA GLY A 131 -4.24 9.28 5.65
C GLY A 131 -3.05 8.66 6.42
N GLY A 132 -3.04 8.76 7.76
CA GLY A 132 -2.01 8.19 8.62
C GLY A 132 -2.09 6.67 8.72
N THR A 133 -1.02 6.05 9.20
CA THR A 133 -0.92 4.60 9.38
C THR A 133 -0.98 4.24 10.87
N MET A 134 -1.70 3.17 11.20
CA MET A 134 -1.93 2.74 12.57
C MET A 134 -0.96 1.62 12.99
N ALA A 135 -0.32 1.76 14.15
CA ALA A 135 0.56 0.75 14.73
C ALA A 135 0.14 0.38 16.17
N PRO A 136 0.48 -0.83 16.68
CA PRO A 136 0.13 -1.26 18.03
C PRO A 136 0.72 -0.34 19.11
N LEU A 137 -0.11 0.12 20.05
CA LEU A 137 0.25 1.07 21.11
C LEU A 137 1.29 0.44 22.06
N PRO A 138 2.38 1.15 22.42
CA PRO A 138 3.37 0.61 23.34
C PRO A 138 2.73 0.29 24.69
N GLY A 139 2.90 -0.96 25.14
CA GLY A 139 2.32 -1.45 26.39
C GLY A 139 0.85 -1.91 26.28
N ASN A 140 0.19 -1.74 25.14
CA ASN A 140 -1.14 -2.29 24.88
C ASN A 140 -1.34 -2.62 23.40
N ALA A 141 -1.03 -3.87 23.01
CA ALA A 141 -1.15 -4.32 21.62
C ALA A 141 -2.60 -4.41 21.10
N ASN A 142 -3.61 -4.35 21.99
CA ASN A 142 -5.03 -4.38 21.60
C ASN A 142 -5.54 -3.02 21.11
N LEU A 143 -4.71 -1.98 21.22
CA LEU A 143 -4.99 -0.65 20.70
C LEU A 143 -4.01 -0.33 19.58
N MET A 144 -4.53 0.21 18.50
CA MET A 144 -3.74 0.78 17.42
C MET A 144 -3.76 2.29 17.56
N GLU A 145 -2.62 2.95 17.32
CA GLU A 145 -2.48 4.41 17.35
C GLU A 145 -2.10 4.91 15.95
N CYS A 146 -2.78 5.93 15.46
CA CYS A 146 -2.42 6.60 14.21
C CYS A 146 -1.17 7.47 14.39
N ASN A 147 -0.21 7.33 13.49
CA ASN A 147 1.05 8.07 13.55
C ASN A 147 0.96 9.56 13.16
N VAL A 148 -0.19 10.00 12.62
CA VAL A 148 -0.43 11.38 12.21
C VAL A 148 -1.30 12.12 13.23
N CYS A 149 -2.52 11.62 13.49
CA CYS A 149 -3.47 12.30 14.36
C CYS A 149 -3.53 11.79 15.80
N GLY A 150 -2.80 10.71 16.12
CA GLY A 150 -2.83 10.08 17.45
C GLY A 150 -4.14 9.38 17.81
N ARG A 151 -5.11 9.26 16.87
CA ARG A 151 -6.35 8.52 17.10
C ARG A 151 -6.05 7.09 17.50
N LEU A 152 -6.72 6.63 18.56
CA LEU A 152 -6.70 5.25 18.99
C LEU A 152 -7.86 4.49 18.34
N ARG A 153 -7.62 3.22 18.00
CA ARG A 153 -8.66 2.28 17.56
C ARG A 153 -8.42 0.93 18.23
N SER A 154 -9.45 0.42 18.89
CA SER A 154 -9.46 -0.91 19.47
C SER A 154 -9.76 -1.99 18.44
N GLU A 155 -9.49 -3.24 18.80
CA GLU A 155 -9.89 -4.39 17.98
C GLU A 155 -11.41 -4.48 17.80
N GLN A 156 -12.19 -4.15 18.84
CA GLN A 156 -13.65 -4.15 18.75
C GLN A 156 -14.16 -3.09 17.77
N GLU A 157 -13.65 -1.85 17.86
CA GLU A 157 -14.03 -0.79 16.91
C GLU A 157 -13.67 -1.17 15.47
N PHE A 158 -12.53 -1.83 15.26
CA PHE A 158 -12.15 -2.33 13.95
C PHE A 158 -13.15 -3.38 13.40
N ILE A 159 -13.60 -4.31 14.25
CA ILE A 159 -14.61 -5.31 13.87
C ILE A 159 -15.94 -4.64 13.57
N ASP A 160 -16.37 -3.69 14.41
CA ASP A 160 -17.62 -2.97 14.23
C ASP A 160 -17.64 -2.17 12.91
N ASP A 161 -16.50 -1.54 12.55
CA ASP A 161 -16.33 -0.83 11.28
C ASP A 161 -16.42 -1.80 10.08
N LEU A 162 -15.79 -2.98 10.18
CA LEU A 162 -15.86 -4.02 9.15
C LEU A 162 -17.28 -4.52 8.90
N GLU A 163 -18.06 -4.75 9.96
CA GLU A 163 -19.44 -5.22 9.85
C GLU A 163 -20.35 -4.16 9.20
N GLN A 164 -20.19 -2.90 9.58
CA GLN A 164 -20.96 -1.78 9.05
C GLN A 164 -20.69 -1.56 7.54
N HIS A 165 -19.44 -1.69 7.11
CA HIS A 165 -19.06 -1.47 5.71
C HIS A 165 -19.11 -2.74 4.83
N GLY A 166 -19.06 -3.93 5.44
CA GLY A 166 -19.17 -5.22 4.74
C GLY A 166 -20.60 -5.60 4.36
N THR A 167 -21.60 -5.12 5.10
CA THR A 167 -23.03 -5.39 4.83
C THR A 167 -23.62 -4.57 3.68
N ALA A 168 -22.93 -3.50 3.24
CA ALA A 168 -23.39 -2.64 2.16
C ALA A 168 -23.18 -3.21 0.73
N ARG A 169 -22.49 -4.35 0.57
CA ARG A 169 -22.19 -4.95 -0.75
C ARG A 169 -23.04 -6.17 -1.14
N HIS A 170 -24.02 -6.56 -0.32
CA HIS A 170 -24.88 -7.72 -0.57
C HIS A 170 -26.37 -7.38 -0.72
N SER A 171 -26.70 -6.11 -0.92
CA SER A 171 -28.07 -5.66 -1.13
C SER A 171 -28.15 -4.81 -2.40
N ASP A 172 -27.93 -5.44 -3.56
CA ASP A 172 -28.47 -5.03 -4.87
C ASP A 172 -28.48 -6.23 -5.82
#